data_AF-A0A418EZ52-F1
#
_entry.id   AF-A0A418EZ52-F1
#
_cell.length_a   1.000
_cell.length_b   1.000
_cell.length_c   1.000
_cell.angle_alpha   90.00
_cell.angle_beta   90.00
_cell.angle_gamma   90.00
#
_symmetry.space_group_name_H-M   'P 1'
#
loop_
_entity.id
_entity.type
_entity.pdbx_description
1 polymer ?
#
loop_
_entity_poly.entity_id
_entity_poly.type
_entity_poly.pdbx_seq_one_letter_code
_entity_poly.pdbx_strand_id
1 'polypeptide(L)'
;MFATASAMADEGGSGFDNLSERAMILSRILFSSAMYFAEMTDSACRSPLYSKTCHPNVNPLDDCCDLNPFNSIPATFWWALVSMTTVGYGDEVPVTPVGKFIASITMFAGMLILALPISVIGSNFQRVMKEVAQDTLKKNIEVVANLDVIRR
;
A
#
# COMPACT_ATOMS: atom_id res chain seq x y z
N MET A 1 16.54 12.07 -0.11
CA MET A 1 15.43 11.12 0.12
C MET A 1 15.69 9.76 -0.52
N PHE A 2 16.10 9.66 -1.80
CA PHE A 2 16.55 8.39 -2.39
C PHE A 2 17.90 7.87 -1.83
N ALA A 3 18.87 8.75 -1.57
CA ALA A 3 20.18 8.37 -1.04
C ALA A 3 20.15 7.89 0.43
N THR A 4 19.17 8.35 1.21
CA THR A 4 18.96 7.93 2.61
C THR A 4 18.31 6.56 2.71
N ALA A 5 17.58 6.11 1.69
CA ALA A 5 17.01 4.77 1.64
C ALA A 5 18.07 3.70 1.32
N SER A 6 19.05 4.01 0.47
CA SER A 6 20.15 3.10 0.14
C SER A 6 21.13 2.86 1.29
N ALA A 7 21.27 3.81 2.22
CA ALA A 7 22.15 3.65 3.40
C ALA A 7 21.49 2.83 4.55
N MET A 8 20.16 2.71 4.58
CA MET A 8 19.44 1.90 5.57
C MET A 8 19.35 0.42 5.20
N ALA A 9 19.71 0.03 3.97
CA ALA A 9 19.66 -1.35 3.52
C ALA A 9 20.89 -2.19 3.92
N ASP A 10 21.94 -1.57 4.45
CA ASP A 10 23.22 -2.24 4.74
C ASP A 10 23.30 -2.80 6.18
N GLU A 11 22.40 -2.39 7.08
CA GLU A 11 22.38 -2.89 8.46
C GLU A 11 21.08 -3.66 8.78
N GLY A 12 21.08 -4.98 8.52
CA GLY A 12 20.11 -5.91 9.15
C GLY A 12 18.97 -6.46 8.28
N GLY A 13 19.28 -6.96 7.08
CA GLY A 13 18.33 -7.55 6.11
C GLY A 13 17.69 -8.90 6.47
N SER A 14 17.37 -9.15 7.74
CA SER A 14 16.52 -10.29 8.14
C SER A 14 15.64 -9.97 9.35
N GLY A 15 16.13 -9.14 10.28
CA GLY A 15 15.32 -8.55 11.34
C GLY A 15 14.43 -7.41 10.84
N PHE A 16 14.91 -6.63 9.86
CA PHE A 16 14.19 -5.49 9.32
C PHE A 16 13.00 -5.90 8.44
N ASP A 17 13.07 -7.03 7.73
CA ASP A 17 11.98 -7.52 6.88
C ASP A 17 10.77 -7.95 7.72
N ASN A 18 11.01 -8.74 8.77
CA ASN A 18 9.99 -9.15 9.74
C ASN A 18 9.39 -7.94 10.48
N LEU A 19 10.21 -6.91 10.74
CA LEU A 19 9.74 -5.67 11.36
C LEU A 19 8.88 -4.85 10.40
N SER A 20 9.27 -4.78 9.13
CA SER A 20 8.53 -4.05 8.09
C SER A 20 7.17 -4.70 7.84
N GLU A 21 7.10 -6.02 7.67
CA GLU A 21 5.85 -6.75 7.43
C GLU A 21 4.87 -6.57 8.59
N ARG A 22 5.37 -6.65 9.82
CA ARG A 22 4.57 -6.42 11.04
C ARG A 22 4.12 -4.96 11.14
N ALA A 23 4.98 -4.00 10.80
CA ALA A 23 4.61 -2.58 10.74
C ALA A 23 3.54 -2.29 9.68
N MET A 24 3.58 -2.98 8.52
CA MET A 24 2.53 -2.87 7.49
C MET A 24 1.18 -3.40 7.97
N ILE A 25 1.18 -4.47 8.76
CA ILE A 25 -0.05 -5.07 9.28
C ILE A 25 -0.63 -4.19 10.39
N LEU A 26 0.21 -3.70 11.31
CA LEU A 26 -0.22 -2.83 12.41
C LEU A 26 -0.74 -1.48 11.91
N SER A 27 -0.09 -0.88 10.91
CA SER A 27 -0.56 0.38 10.31
C SER A 27 -1.93 0.19 9.65
N ARG A 28 -2.16 -0.91 8.93
CA ARG A 28 -3.46 -1.25 8.34
C ARG A 28 -4.57 -1.34 9.37
N ILE A 29 -4.31 -2.00 10.50
CA ILE A 29 -5.28 -2.14 11.59
C ILE A 29 -5.55 -0.78 12.24
N LEU A 30 -4.50 0.01 12.48
CA LEU A 30 -4.61 1.32 13.11
C LEU A 30 -5.40 2.32 12.24
N PHE A 31 -5.06 2.43 10.95
CA PHE A 31 -5.75 3.33 10.02
C PHE A 31 -7.18 2.88 9.71
N SER A 32 -7.41 1.56 9.56
CA SER A 32 -8.77 1.02 9.38
C SER A 32 -9.65 1.26 10.61
N SER A 33 -9.10 1.07 11.82
CA SER A 33 -9.81 1.37 13.06
C SER A 33 -10.09 2.87 13.21
N ALA A 34 -9.10 3.72 12.93
CA ALA A 34 -9.26 5.18 12.98
C ALA A 34 -10.31 5.69 11.98
N MET A 35 -10.34 5.13 10.77
CA MET A 35 -11.37 5.43 9.77
C MET A 35 -12.76 5.00 10.23
N TYR A 36 -12.87 3.78 10.78
CA TYR A 36 -14.13 3.27 11.31
C TYR A 36 -14.68 4.17 12.41
N PHE A 37 -13.86 4.56 13.39
CA PHE A 37 -14.28 5.47 14.45
C PHE A 37 -14.60 6.89 13.93
N ALA A 38 -13.83 7.39 12.95
CA ALA A 38 -14.06 8.71 12.37
C ALA A 38 -15.42 8.81 11.65
N GLU A 39 -15.85 7.73 10.99
CA GLU A 39 -17.14 7.67 10.31
C GLU A 39 -18.30 7.23 11.24
N MET A 40 -17.98 6.65 12.42
CA MET A 40 -18.97 6.28 13.44
C MET A 40 -19.38 7.45 14.36
N THR A 41 -18.58 8.53 14.41
CA THR A 41 -18.83 9.68 15.32
C THR A 41 -19.82 10.69 14.74
N ASP A 42 -20.08 10.65 13.44
CA ASP A 42 -20.98 11.60 12.75
C ASP A 42 -22.25 10.88 12.30
N SER A 43 -23.09 10.50 13.27
CA SER A 43 -24.42 9.91 13.05
C SER A 43 -25.45 10.92 12.51
N ALA A 44 -25.02 11.86 11.66
CA ALA A 44 -25.88 12.80 10.98
C ALA A 44 -26.41 12.17 9.69
N CYS A 45 -27.68 11.75 9.75
CA CYS A 45 -28.66 11.73 8.66
C CYS A 45 -28.08 11.95 7.25
N ARG A 46 -27.89 10.87 6.48
CA ARG A 46 -27.39 10.94 5.09
C ARG A 46 -28.51 11.37 4.15
N SER A 47 -28.30 12.46 3.41
CA SER A 47 -29.25 12.97 2.43
C SER A 47 -29.46 12.00 1.25
N PRO A 48 -30.68 11.91 0.69
CA PRO A 48 -31.05 10.93 -0.33
C PRO A 48 -30.33 11.10 -1.68
N LEU A 49 -29.67 12.23 -1.91
CA LEU A 49 -28.88 12.49 -3.12
C LEU A 49 -27.52 11.75 -3.16
N TYR A 50 -27.05 11.19 -2.04
CA TYR A 50 -25.74 10.54 -1.93
C TYR A 50 -25.82 9.08 -1.46
N SER A 51 -27.00 8.59 -1.07
CA SER A 51 -27.19 7.19 -0.65
C SER A 51 -27.55 6.29 -1.84
N LYS A 52 -26.79 5.20 -2.04
CA LYS A 52 -27.05 4.21 -3.10
C LYS A 52 -28.13 3.19 -2.75
N THR A 53 -28.60 3.19 -1.50
CA THR A 53 -29.59 2.23 -0.97
C THR A 53 -30.51 2.95 0.00
N CYS A 54 -31.41 3.79 -0.54
CA CYS A 54 -32.63 4.13 0.20
C CYS A 54 -33.65 3.02 -0.03
N HIS A 55 -34.26 2.51 1.04
CA HIS A 55 -35.36 1.57 0.92
C HIS A 55 -36.58 2.29 0.30
N PRO A 56 -37.33 1.70 -0.64
CA PRO A 56 -38.45 2.37 -1.31
C PRO A 56 -39.67 2.64 -0.42
N ASN A 57 -39.59 2.31 0.88
CA ASN A 57 -40.63 2.51 1.89
C ASN A 57 -40.12 3.40 3.05
N VAL A 58 -39.39 4.47 2.74
CA VAL A 58 -39.13 5.55 3.71
C VAL A 58 -40.24 6.59 3.63
N ASN A 59 -40.73 7.05 4.79
CA ASN A 59 -41.70 8.14 4.80
C ASN A 59 -41.03 9.39 4.21
N PRO A 60 -41.70 10.17 3.34
CA PRO A 60 -41.15 11.41 2.79
C PRO A 60 -40.92 12.53 3.82
N LEU A 61 -41.14 12.26 5.11
CA LEU A 61 -40.86 13.13 6.26
C LEU A 61 -39.61 12.70 7.05
N ASP A 62 -39.03 11.53 6.76
CA ASP A 62 -37.80 11.06 7.36
C ASP A 62 -36.62 11.38 6.41
N ASP A 63 -35.86 12.43 6.73
CA ASP A 63 -34.76 12.97 5.90
C ASP A 63 -33.48 12.09 5.92
N CYS A 64 -33.53 10.93 6.60
CA CYS A 64 -32.36 10.10 6.90
C CYS A 64 -32.47 8.71 6.26
N CYS A 65 -31.68 8.45 5.22
CA CYS A 65 -31.41 7.08 4.76
C CYS A 65 -30.11 6.59 5.41
N ASP A 66 -30.22 5.85 6.51
CA ASP A 66 -29.05 5.23 7.15
C ASP A 66 -28.44 4.14 6.25
N LEU A 67 -27.33 4.49 5.60
CA LEU A 67 -26.30 3.50 5.30
C LEU A 67 -24.92 4.15 5.49
N ASN A 68 -24.34 3.87 6.66
CA ASN A 68 -22.91 4.04 6.89
C ASN A 68 -22.15 3.40 5.71
N PRO A 69 -21.25 4.11 5.00
CA PRO A 69 -20.49 3.53 3.88
C PRO A 69 -19.67 2.31 4.37
N PHE A 70 -19.30 2.28 5.64
CA PHE A 70 -18.62 1.16 6.25
C PHE A 70 -19.60 0.22 6.95
N ASN A 71 -20.37 -0.53 6.16
CA ASN A 71 -21.44 -1.41 6.64
C ASN A 71 -20.94 -2.54 7.55
N SER A 72 -19.66 -2.93 7.45
CA SER A 72 -19.04 -3.96 8.31
C SER A 72 -17.52 -3.85 8.32
N ILE A 73 -16.85 -4.41 9.35
CA ILE A 73 -15.37 -4.43 9.49
C ILE A 73 -14.67 -4.96 8.21
N PRO A 74 -15.15 -6.03 7.53
CA PRO A 74 -14.55 -6.50 6.28
C PRO A 74 -14.67 -5.48 5.13
N ALA A 75 -15.73 -4.67 5.09
CA ALA A 75 -15.89 -3.63 4.08
C ALA A 75 -14.90 -2.47 4.30
N THR A 76 -14.67 -2.07 5.56
CA THR A 76 -13.64 -1.09 5.91
C THR A 76 -12.23 -1.61 5.62
N PHE A 77 -12.00 -2.92 5.82
CA PHE A 77 -10.73 -3.57 5.47
C PHE A 77 -10.48 -3.53 3.96
N TRP A 78 -11.50 -3.82 3.15
CA TRP A 78 -11.42 -3.72 1.69
C TRP A 78 -11.05 -2.29 1.24
N TRP A 79 -11.78 -1.29 1.76
CA TRP A 79 -11.47 0.12 1.48
C TRP A 79 -10.03 0.50 1.83
N ALA A 80 -9.55 0.06 3.00
CA ALA A 80 -8.19 0.34 3.45
C ALA A 80 -7.14 -0.28 2.52
N LEU A 81 -7.40 -1.51 2.05
CA LEU A 81 -6.52 -2.23 1.13
C LEU A 81 -6.44 -1.55 -0.25
N VAL A 82 -7.59 -1.21 -0.83
CA VAL A 82 -7.72 -0.54 -2.14
C VAL A 82 -7.11 0.87 -2.10
N SER A 83 -7.29 1.60 -1.00
CA SER A 83 -6.76 2.95 -0.84
C SER A 83 -5.24 2.95 -0.65
N MET A 84 -4.70 2.02 0.16
CA MET A 84 -3.25 1.90 0.36
C MET A 84 -2.50 1.46 -0.90
N THR A 85 -3.12 0.60 -1.71
CA THR A 85 -2.58 0.16 -3.01
C THR A 85 -2.79 1.18 -4.12
N THR A 86 -3.36 2.36 -3.81
CA THR A 86 -3.65 3.44 -4.74
C THR A 86 -4.59 3.05 -5.90
N VAL A 87 -5.32 1.93 -5.76
CA VAL A 87 -6.29 1.47 -6.77
C VAL A 87 -7.52 2.37 -6.77
N GLY A 88 -8.06 2.66 -5.59
CA GLY A 88 -9.12 3.68 -5.40
C GLY A 88 -10.37 3.48 -6.25
N TYR A 89 -11.03 2.31 -6.18
CA TYR A 89 -12.27 2.05 -6.94
C TYR A 89 -13.39 3.07 -6.68
N GLY A 90 -13.46 3.65 -5.49
CA GLY A 90 -14.50 4.62 -5.11
C GLY A 90 -15.86 3.99 -4.86
N ASP A 91 -15.89 2.69 -4.59
CA ASP A 91 -17.04 1.93 -4.13
C ASP A 91 -17.48 2.35 -2.73
N GLU A 92 -16.51 2.47 -1.82
CA GLU A 92 -16.69 3.06 -0.50
C GLU A 92 -15.77 4.28 -0.34
N VAL A 93 -16.29 5.36 0.22
CA VAL A 93 -15.50 6.58 0.45
C VAL A 93 -15.89 7.24 1.76
N PRO A 94 -14.91 7.77 2.53
CA PRO A 94 -15.21 8.56 3.72
C PRO A 94 -15.87 9.87 3.31
N VAL A 95 -16.98 10.19 3.96
CA VAL A 95 -17.78 11.37 3.63
C VAL A 95 -17.56 12.47 4.65
N THR A 96 -17.25 12.09 5.90
CA THR A 96 -17.03 13.03 6.99
C THR A 96 -15.79 13.90 6.70
N PRO A 97 -15.81 15.19 7.07
CA PRO A 97 -14.63 16.06 6.91
C PRO A 97 -13.40 15.51 7.63
N VAL A 98 -13.61 14.92 8.81
CA VAL A 98 -12.56 14.28 9.63
C VAL A 98 -12.06 12.99 8.97
N GLY A 99 -12.97 12.16 8.44
CA GLY A 99 -12.63 10.95 7.69
C GLY A 99 -11.81 11.25 6.43
N LYS A 100 -12.15 12.31 5.69
CA LYS A 100 -11.37 12.76 4.52
C LYS A 100 -9.94 13.18 4.88
N PHE A 101 -9.75 13.83 6.04
CA PHE A 101 -8.42 14.19 6.53
C PHE A 101 -7.59 12.97 6.93
N ILE A 102 -8.21 12.01 7.63
CA ILE A 102 -7.54 10.75 7.99
C ILE A 102 -7.22 9.92 6.74
N ALA A 103 -8.10 9.91 5.74
CA ALA A 103 -7.91 9.18 4.50
C ALA A 103 -6.72 9.71 3.70
N SER A 104 -6.57 11.04 3.64
CA SER A 104 -5.42 11.66 2.97
C SER A 104 -4.11 11.32 3.68
N ILE A 105 -4.04 11.38 5.02
CA ILE A 105 -2.87 10.91 5.78
C ILE A 105 -2.59 9.43 5.53
N THR A 106 -3.63 8.60 5.50
CA THR A 106 -3.52 7.15 5.27
C THR A 106 -2.93 6.85 3.88
N MET A 107 -3.31 7.59 2.85
CA MET A 107 -2.75 7.43 1.50
C MET A 107 -1.25 7.75 1.46
N PHE A 108 -0.81 8.85 2.10
CA PHE A 108 0.61 9.18 2.18
C PHE A 108 1.41 8.16 2.99
N ALA A 109 0.87 7.73 4.13
CA ALA A 109 1.48 6.69 4.94
C ALA A 109 1.61 5.36 4.17
N GLY A 110 0.57 4.96 3.42
CA GLY A 110 0.58 3.76 2.58
C GLY A 110 1.67 3.77 1.52
N MET A 111 1.87 4.90 0.83
CA MET A 111 2.93 5.05 -0.17
C MET A 111 4.33 4.91 0.43
N LEU A 112 4.60 5.54 1.59
CA LEU A 112 5.89 5.43 2.27
C LEU A 112 6.20 3.99 2.69
N ILE A 113 5.15 3.27 3.12
CA ILE A 113 5.27 1.88 3.57
C ILE A 113 5.51 0.93 2.38
N LEU A 114 4.84 1.15 1.23
CA LEU A 114 5.04 0.34 0.03
C LEU A 114 6.44 0.51 -0.60
N ALA A 115 7.10 1.65 -0.37
CA ALA A 115 8.44 1.89 -0.90
C ALA A 115 9.49 0.89 -0.38
N LEU A 116 9.32 0.38 0.84
CA LEU A 116 10.27 -0.52 1.49
C LEU A 116 10.34 -1.91 0.83
N PRO A 117 9.24 -2.68 0.70
CA PRO A 117 9.28 -3.99 0.06
C PRO A 117 9.69 -3.90 -1.42
N ILE A 118 9.29 -2.84 -2.12
CA ILE A 118 9.72 -2.59 -3.51
C ILE A 118 11.25 -2.43 -3.57
N SER A 119 11.83 -1.70 -2.61
CA SER A 119 13.29 -1.49 -2.54
C SER A 119 14.05 -2.78 -2.24
N VAL A 120 13.52 -3.64 -1.36
CA VAL A 120 14.12 -4.95 -1.05
C VAL A 120 14.08 -5.89 -2.26
N ILE A 121 12.97 -5.95 -2.97
CA ILE A 121 12.88 -6.72 -4.22
C ILE A 121 13.86 -6.18 -5.25
N GLY A 122 13.98 -4.85 -5.34
CA GLY A 122 14.93 -4.17 -6.22
C GLY A 122 16.39 -4.51 -5.91
N SER A 123 16.80 -4.53 -4.64
CA SER A 123 18.18 -4.85 -4.25
C SER A 123 18.54 -6.31 -4.55
N ASN A 124 17.61 -7.24 -4.30
CA ASN A 124 17.78 -8.65 -4.66
C ASN A 124 17.91 -8.81 -6.18
N PHE A 125 17.06 -8.13 -6.96
CA PHE A 125 17.14 -8.17 -8.42
C PHE A 125 18.46 -7.59 -8.94
N GLN A 126 18.94 -6.47 -8.37
CA GLN A 126 20.23 -5.89 -8.71
C GLN A 126 21.40 -6.82 -8.41
N ARG A 127 21.34 -7.57 -7.30
CA ARG A 127 22.37 -8.56 -6.96
C ARG A 127 22.44 -9.67 -8.01
N VAL A 128 21.31 -10.27 -8.36
CA VAL A 128 21.23 -11.32 -9.39
C VAL A 128 21.70 -10.78 -10.75
N MET A 129 21.29 -9.57 -11.12
CA MET A 129 21.72 -8.93 -12.37
C MET A 129 23.24 -8.69 -12.41
N LYS A 130 23.86 -8.28 -11.30
CA LYS A 130 25.32 -8.12 -11.20
C LYS A 130 26.05 -9.46 -11.34
N GLU A 131 25.53 -10.52 -10.73
CA GLU A 131 26.07 -11.87 -10.83
C GLU A 131 26.04 -12.36 -12.30
N VAL A 132 24.90 -12.21 -12.99
CA VAL A 132 24.74 -12.58 -14.41
C VAL A 132 25.68 -11.77 -15.32
N ALA A 133 25.83 -10.46 -15.07
CA ALA A 133 26.74 -9.62 -15.84
C ALA A 133 28.22 -10.00 -15.65
N GLN A 134 28.61 -10.29 -14.40
CA GLN A 134 29.96 -10.77 -14.08
C GLN A 134 30.26 -12.12 -14.74
N ASP A 135 29.30 -13.05 -14.74
CA ASP A 135 29.46 -14.37 -15.35
C ASP A 135 29.61 -14.28 -16.87
N THR A 136 28.88 -13.35 -17.51
CA THR A 136 29.02 -13.09 -18.95
C THR A 136 30.40 -12.52 -19.27
N LEU A 137 30.89 -11.58 -18.45
CA LEU A 137 32.22 -11.00 -18.63
C LEU A 137 33.34 -12.04 -18.46
N LYS A 138 33.26 -12.87 -17.41
CA LYS A 138 34.24 -13.94 -17.16
C LYS A 138 34.31 -14.92 -18.33
N LYS A 139 33.15 -15.36 -18.84
CA LYS A 139 33.08 -16.25 -20.02
C LYS A 139 33.72 -15.60 -21.25
N ASN A 140 33.47 -14.31 -21.49
CA ASN A 140 34.08 -13.61 -22.62
C ASN A 140 35.61 -13.49 -22.50
N ILE A 141 36.12 -13.20 -21.30
CA ILE A 141 37.57 -13.14 -21.06
C ILE A 141 38.20 -14.51 -21.24
N GLU A 142 37.57 -15.57 -20.75
CA GLU A 142 38.06 -16.95 -20.88
C GLU A 142 38.09 -17.42 -22.35
N VAL A 143 37.09 -17.04 -23.14
CA VAL A 143 37.09 -17.28 -24.59
C VAL A 143 38.25 -16.55 -25.28
N VAL A 144 38.51 -15.29 -24.94
CA VAL A 144 39.63 -14.52 -25.51
C VAL A 144 40.98 -15.15 -25.11
N ALA A 145 41.15 -15.53 -23.85
CA ALA A 145 42.37 -16.19 -23.38
C ALA A 145 42.62 -17.53 -24.10
N ASN A 146 41.58 -18.32 -24.32
CA ASN A 146 41.70 -19.57 -25.08
C ASN A 146 42.08 -19.35 -26.55
N LEU A 147 41.58 -18.28 -27.18
CA LEU A 147 41.97 -17.92 -28.54
C LEU A 147 43.43 -17.48 -28.63
N ASP A 148 43.93 -16.74 -27.63
CA ASP A 148 45.33 -16.33 -27.57
C ASP A 148 46.28 -17.53 -27.40
N VAL A 149 45.86 -18.56 -26.65
CA VAL A 149 46.61 -19.82 -26.53
C VAL A 149 46.66 -20.56 -27.86
N ILE A 150 45.55 -20.65 -28.60
CA ILE A 150 45.50 -21.32 -29.91
C ILE A 150 46.35 -20.58 -30.96
N ARG A 151 46.51 -19.26 -30.81
CA ARG A 151 47.25 -18.43 -31.78
C ARG A 151 48.77 -18.53 -31.63
N ARG A 152 49.30 -19.00 -30.49
CA ARG A 152 50.73 -19.10 -30.20
C ARG A 152 51.26 -20.51 -30.49
#